data_AF-N9EU71-F1
#
_entry.id   AF-N9EU71-F1
#
_cell.length_a   1.000
_cell.length_b   1.000
_cell.length_c   1.000
_cell.angle_alpha   90.00
_cell.angle_beta   90.00
_cell.angle_gamma   90.00
#
_symmetry.space_group_name_H-M   'P 1'
#
loop_
_entity.id
_entity.type
_entity.pdbx_description
1 polymer ?
#
loop_
_entity_poly.entity_id
_entity_poly.type
_entity_poly.pdbx_seq_one_letter_code
_entity_poly.pdbx_strand_id
1 'polypeptide(L)'
;MAEINGFDRSLKSSREDTLLMVLQQLFPNASDITDAHFWTGLRPATPDGTPIVGKTKYQNLYTNTGHGTLGWTMSCGSAKLLSDIISGTTPQIEYDDLNVFRYDAVNN
;
A
#
# COMPACT_ATOMS: atom_id res chain seq x y z
N MET A 1 3.31 12.58 5.38
CA MET A 1 3.18 11.87 6.66
C MET A 1 2.07 10.84 6.53
N ALA A 2 2.13 9.71 7.23
CA ALA A 2 1.04 8.73 7.27
C ALA A 2 0.54 8.60 8.72
N GLU A 3 -0.77 8.44 8.91
CA GLU A 3 -1.42 8.36 10.22
C GLU A 3 -2.37 7.17 10.27
N ILE A 4 -2.56 6.61 11.46
CA ILE A 4 -3.62 5.65 11.75
C ILE A 4 -4.80 6.45 12.32
N ASN A 5 -5.64 7.01 11.43
CA ASN A 5 -6.79 7.83 11.81
C ASN A 5 -8.09 7.38 11.12
N GLY A 6 -8.20 6.07 10.86
CA GLY A 6 -9.33 5.49 10.16
C GLY A 6 -9.42 5.94 8.69
N PHE A 7 -10.63 6.31 8.26
CA PHE A 7 -10.93 6.76 6.89
C PHE A 7 -10.94 8.28 6.74
N ASP A 8 -10.39 9.01 7.72
CA ASP A 8 -10.29 10.46 7.68
C ASP A 8 -9.40 10.92 6.51
N ARG A 9 -9.92 11.86 5.73
CA ARG A 9 -9.25 12.47 4.58
C ARG A 9 -9.09 13.98 4.75
N SER A 10 -9.39 14.52 5.93
CA SER A 10 -9.21 15.94 6.22
C SER A 10 -7.74 16.34 6.07
N LEU A 11 -7.52 17.52 5.49
CA LEU A 11 -6.23 18.18 5.49
C LEU A 11 -6.09 18.97 6.77
N LYS A 12 -5.02 18.72 7.51
CA LYS A 12 -4.69 19.43 8.75
C LYS A 12 -3.55 20.39 8.44
N SER A 13 -3.76 21.68 8.68
CA SER A 13 -2.75 22.74 8.44
C SER A 13 -1.41 22.42 9.08
N SER A 14 -1.41 21.87 10.30
CA SER A 14 -0.17 21.45 10.98
C SER A 14 0.67 20.42 10.20
N ARG A 15 0.05 19.59 9.36
CA ARG A 15 0.75 18.63 8.50
C ARG A 15 1.31 19.29 7.25
N GLU A 16 0.60 20.27 6.70
CA GLU A 16 1.06 21.10 5.59
C GLU A 16 2.29 21.90 6.02
N ASP A 17 2.22 22.58 7.16
CA ASP A 17 3.32 23.34 7.76
C ASP A 17 4.56 22.47 7.96
N THR A 18 4.38 21.23 8.45
CA THR A 18 5.48 20.29 8.64
C THR A 18 6.13 19.90 7.31
N LEU A 19 5.34 19.64 6.27
CA LEU A 19 5.85 19.29 4.94
C LEU A 19 6.63 20.45 4.32
N LEU A 20 6.10 21.68 4.41
CA LEU A 20 6.76 22.89 3.92
C LEU A 20 8.05 23.17 4.68
N MET A 21 8.04 23.02 6.01
CA MET A 21 9.24 23.17 6.83
C MET A 21 10.35 22.20 6.39
N VAL A 22 10.05 20.91 6.24
CA VAL A 22 11.04 19.90 5.81
C VAL A 22 11.56 20.19 4.41
N LEU A 23 10.68 20.57 3.48
CA LEU A 23 11.05 20.93 2.11
C LEU A 23 12.04 22.10 2.09
N GLN A 24 11.73 23.19 2.80
CA GLN A 24 12.58 24.38 2.84
C GLN A 24 13.92 24.12 3.53
N GLN A 25 13.96 23.26 4.55
CA GLN A 25 15.19 22.91 5.26
C GLN A 25 16.12 22.00 4.44
N LEU A 26 15.56 21.01 3.73
CA LEU A 26 16.37 20.03 3.00
C LEU A 26 16.69 20.48 1.58
N PHE A 27 15.81 21.24 0.94
CA PHE A 27 15.92 21.65 -0.47
C PHE A 27 15.62 23.15 -0.63
N PRO A 28 16.47 24.03 -0.08
CA PRO A 28 16.25 25.47 -0.16
C PRO A 28 16.17 25.93 -1.63
N ASN A 29 15.17 26.75 -1.94
CA ASN A 29 14.90 27.32 -3.27
C ASN A 29 14.56 26.30 -4.39
N ALA A 30 14.23 25.06 -4.07
CA ALA A 30 13.93 24.03 -5.07
C ALA A 30 12.52 24.12 -5.68
N SER A 31 11.63 24.94 -5.10
CA SER A 31 10.22 25.04 -5.53
C SER A 31 9.60 26.38 -5.13
N ASP A 32 8.66 26.86 -5.92
CA ASP A 32 7.73 27.90 -5.51
C ASP A 32 6.64 27.30 -4.62
N ILE A 33 6.66 27.63 -3.33
CA ILE A 33 5.70 27.10 -2.36
C ILE A 33 4.28 27.63 -2.57
N THR A 34 4.12 28.75 -3.30
CA THR A 34 2.81 29.36 -3.53
C THR A 34 1.95 28.55 -4.50
N ASP A 35 2.57 27.66 -5.29
CA ASP A 35 1.93 26.73 -6.22
C ASP A 35 1.73 25.32 -5.61
N ALA A 36 1.95 25.16 -4.30
CA ALA A 36 1.82 23.87 -3.64
C ALA A 36 0.35 23.43 -3.52
N HIS A 37 0.06 22.21 -3.99
CA HIS A 37 -1.25 21.57 -3.85
C HIS A 37 -1.19 20.39 -2.88
N PHE A 38 -1.90 20.50 -1.77
CA PHE A 38 -1.99 19.44 -0.77
C PHE A 38 -3.14 18.47 -1.06
N TRP A 39 -2.90 17.20 -0.78
CA TRP A 39 -3.91 16.15 -0.90
C TRP A 39 -3.66 15.03 0.11
N THR A 40 -4.70 14.27 0.40
CA THR A 40 -4.67 13.09 1.28
C THR A 40 -5.23 11.88 0.55
N GLY A 41 -4.71 10.71 0.91
CA GLY A 41 -5.16 9.43 0.36
C GLY A 41 -5.07 8.33 1.40
N LEU A 42 -5.95 7.35 1.27
CA LEU A 42 -5.97 6.16 2.10
C LEU A 42 -5.00 5.12 1.54
N ARG A 43 -4.33 4.38 2.43
CA ARG A 43 -3.41 3.31 2.05
C ARG A 43 -4.03 1.98 2.49
N PRO A 44 -4.31 1.05 1.56
CA PRO A 44 -4.66 -0.30 1.97
C PRO A 44 -3.41 -0.94 2.58
N ALA A 45 -3.47 -1.22 3.87
CA ALA A 45 -2.37 -1.81 4.62
C ALA A 45 -2.88 -3.00 5.43
N THR A 46 -2.01 -3.97 5.65
CA THR A 46 -2.24 -5.14 6.49
C THR A 46 -1.60 -4.96 7.86
N PRO A 47 -2.03 -5.73 8.88
CA PRO A 47 -1.43 -5.67 10.22
C PRO A 47 0.08 -5.99 10.25
N ASP A 48 0.54 -6.83 9.32
CA ASP A 48 1.94 -7.29 9.20
C ASP A 48 2.74 -6.53 8.13
N GLY A 49 2.11 -5.59 7.40
CA GLY A 49 2.72 -4.83 6.31
C GLY A 49 2.91 -5.60 4.99
N THR A 50 2.82 -6.93 4.99
CA THR A 50 2.92 -7.78 3.78
C THR A 50 1.61 -7.71 3.00
N PRO A 51 1.61 -7.53 1.67
CA PRO A 51 0.36 -7.48 0.89
C PRO A 51 -0.42 -8.80 0.95
N ILE A 52 -1.72 -8.74 0.67
CA ILE A 52 -2.57 -9.92 0.46
C ILE A 52 -2.78 -10.08 -1.05
N VAL A 53 -2.14 -11.11 -1.62
CA VAL A 53 -2.20 -11.46 -3.05
C VAL A 53 -2.48 -12.96 -3.19
N GLY A 54 -3.53 -13.32 -3.94
CA GLY A 54 -3.79 -14.72 -4.29
C GLY A 54 -5.24 -15.16 -4.13
N LYS A 55 -5.43 -16.47 -3.96
CA LYS A 55 -6.75 -17.10 -3.85
C LYS A 55 -7.43 -16.78 -2.52
N THR A 56 -8.76 -16.83 -2.53
CA THR A 56 -9.59 -16.84 -1.32
C THR A 56 -10.26 -18.20 -1.16
N LYS A 57 -11.02 -18.40 -0.06
CA LYS A 57 -11.83 -19.63 0.14
C LYS A 57 -12.93 -19.81 -0.90
N TYR A 58 -13.28 -18.76 -1.63
CA TYR A 58 -14.34 -18.78 -2.62
C TYR A 58 -13.76 -19.07 -4.01
N GLN A 59 -14.45 -19.92 -4.76
CA GLN A 59 -14.06 -20.21 -6.14
C GLN A 59 -14.12 -18.94 -6.99
N ASN A 60 -13.09 -18.75 -7.81
CA ASN A 60 -12.97 -17.63 -8.74
C ASN A 60 -12.98 -16.23 -8.09
N LEU A 61 -12.58 -16.12 -6.82
CA LEU A 61 -12.36 -14.86 -6.12
C LEU A 61 -10.91 -14.77 -5.63
N TYR A 62 -10.27 -13.66 -5.98
CA TYR A 62 -8.85 -13.40 -5.73
C TYR A 62 -8.64 -12.02 -5.11
N THR A 63 -7.51 -11.84 -4.43
CA THR A 63 -7.11 -10.58 -3.80
C THR A 63 -5.79 -10.06 -4.37
N ASN A 64 -5.65 -8.73 -4.37
CA ASN A 64 -4.41 -8.01 -4.64
C ASN A 64 -4.51 -6.65 -3.95
N THR A 65 -4.23 -6.62 -2.64
CA THR A 65 -4.42 -5.44 -1.79
C THR A 65 -3.39 -5.42 -0.66
N GLY A 66 -3.39 -4.36 0.16
CA GLY A 66 -2.61 -4.32 1.39
C GLY A 66 -1.16 -3.88 1.24
N HIS A 67 -0.75 -3.37 0.07
CA HIS A 67 0.64 -3.00 -0.24
C HIS A 67 1.19 -1.79 0.54
N GLY A 68 0.36 -1.13 1.35
CA GLY A 68 0.76 -0.04 2.22
C GLY A 68 1.44 1.11 1.46
N THR A 69 2.67 1.43 1.84
CA THR A 69 3.47 2.50 1.22
C THR A 69 4.15 2.08 -0.09
N LEU A 70 4.19 0.77 -0.37
CA LEU A 70 4.96 0.18 -1.46
C LEU A 70 4.09 -0.27 -2.64
N GLY A 71 2.82 0.15 -2.70
CA GLY A 71 1.88 -0.24 -3.75
C GLY A 71 2.37 0.03 -5.17
N TRP A 72 2.97 1.20 -5.42
CA TRP A 72 3.56 1.52 -6.72
C TRP A 72 4.76 0.62 -7.03
N THR A 73 5.68 0.48 -6.08
CA THR A 73 6.89 -0.35 -6.20
C THR A 73 6.57 -1.81 -6.51
N MET A 74 5.54 -2.37 -5.86
CA MET A 74 5.18 -3.79 -5.97
C MET A 74 4.15 -4.10 -7.07
N SER A 75 3.59 -3.06 -7.71
CA SER A 75 2.44 -3.19 -8.63
C SER A 75 2.62 -4.25 -9.72
N CYS A 76 3.68 -4.16 -10.53
CA CYS A 76 3.93 -5.09 -11.63
C CYS A 76 4.21 -6.52 -11.13
N GLY A 77 4.95 -6.66 -10.03
CA GLY A 77 5.26 -7.96 -9.44
C GLY A 77 4.00 -8.67 -8.93
N SER A 78 3.17 -7.97 -8.17
CA SER A 78 1.89 -8.52 -7.67
C SER A 78 0.91 -8.83 -8.81
N ALA A 79 0.87 -8.00 -9.86
CA ALA A 79 0.03 -8.27 -11.03
C ALA A 79 0.48 -9.52 -11.79
N LYS A 80 1.79 -9.69 -12.01
CA LYS A 80 2.36 -10.89 -12.65
C LYS A 80 2.06 -12.15 -11.83
N LEU A 81 2.32 -12.10 -10.53
CA LEU A 81 2.02 -13.20 -9.61
C LEU A 81 0.53 -13.59 -9.68
N LEU A 82 -0.37 -12.62 -9.53
CA LEU A 82 -1.80 -12.90 -9.55
C LEU A 82 -2.26 -13.45 -10.91
N SER A 83 -1.72 -12.94 -12.01
CA SER A 83 -2.02 -13.46 -13.36
C SER A 83 -1.63 -14.94 -13.47
N ASP A 84 -0.46 -15.33 -12.98
CA ASP A 84 0.00 -16.73 -13.02
C ASP A 84 -0.96 -17.63 -12.21
N ILE A 85 -1.34 -17.20 -11.00
CA ILE A 85 -2.29 -17.90 -10.14
C ILE A 85 -3.64 -18.10 -10.82
N ILE A 86 -4.17 -17.06 -11.48
CA ILE A 86 -5.46 -17.11 -12.19
C ILE A 86 -5.38 -18.05 -13.40
N SER A 87 -4.27 -18.01 -14.15
CA SER A 87 -4.08 -18.82 -15.35
C SER A 87 -3.61 -20.25 -15.08
N GLY A 88 -3.40 -20.64 -13.81
CA GLY A 88 -2.84 -21.95 -13.46
C GLY A 88 -1.39 -22.13 -13.89
N THR A 89 -0.68 -21.04 -14.17
CA THR A 89 0.75 -21.03 -14.49
C THR A 89 1.53 -21.03 -13.17
N THR A 90 2.62 -21.81 -13.09
CA THR A 90 3.50 -21.80 -11.92
C THR A 90 4.17 -20.42 -11.77
N PRO A 91 3.97 -19.70 -10.64
CA PRO A 91 4.63 -18.42 -10.41
C PRO A 91 6.14 -18.55 -10.26
N GLN A 92 6.86 -17.46 -10.51
CA GLN A 92 8.34 -17.42 -10.43
C GLN A 92 8.89 -17.30 -9.00
N ILE A 93 8.02 -17.03 -8.03
CA ILE A 93 8.36 -16.88 -6.62
C ILE A 93 7.41 -17.75 -5.79
N GLU A 94 7.89 -18.21 -4.63
CA GLU A 94 7.03 -18.72 -3.57
C GLU A 94 6.09 -17.61 -3.08
N TYR A 95 4.84 -17.93 -2.80
CA TYR A 95 3.80 -16.93 -2.50
C TYR A 95 2.74 -17.40 -1.50
N ASP A 96 2.95 -18.54 -0.83
CA ASP A 96 1.98 -19.09 0.13
C ASP A 96 1.77 -18.17 1.34
N ASP A 97 2.76 -17.35 1.67
CA ASP A 97 2.70 -16.32 2.72
C ASP A 97 2.03 -15.02 2.25
N LEU A 98 1.71 -14.88 0.97
CA LEU A 98 1.05 -13.69 0.42
C LEU A 98 -0.48 -13.82 0.41
N ASN A 99 -1.04 -15.02 0.52
CA ASN A 99 -2.49 -15.19 0.47
C ASN A 99 -3.17 -14.85 1.81
N VAL A 100 -4.50 -14.76 1.79
CA VAL A 100 -5.31 -14.34 2.95
C VAL A 100 -5.30 -15.34 4.11
N PHE A 101 -4.97 -16.62 3.85
CA PHE A 101 -5.03 -17.70 4.83
C PHE A 101 -3.90 -17.64 5.86
N ARG A 102 -2.88 -16.80 5.65
CA ARG A 102 -1.81 -16.63 6.65
C ARG A 102 -2.30 -16.14 8.02
N TYR A 103 -3.47 -15.50 8.07
CA TYR A 103 -4.08 -15.06 9.32
C TYR A 103 -4.88 -16.15 10.04
N ASP A 104 -5.15 -17.28 9.38
CA ASP A 104 -5.91 -18.38 9.98
C ASP A 104 -5.07 -19.15 11.01
N ALA A 105 -3.74 -19.05 10.95
CA ALA A 105 -2.80 -19.76 11.82
C ALA A 105 -2.71 -19.22 13.26
N VAL A 106 -3.40 -18.13 13.60
CA VAL A 106 -3.29 -17.48 14.93
C VAL A 106 -4.28 -18.07 15.97
N ASN A 107 -5.11 -19.06 15.61
CA ASN A 107 -6.10 -19.66 16.51
C ASN A 107 -5.91 -21.17 16.73
N ASN A 108 -4.72 -21.61 17.18
CA ASN A 108 -4.53 -22.90 17.84
C ASN A 108 -3.75 -22.74 19.14
#